data_AF-A0A965BUH0-F1
#
_entry.id   AF-A0A965BUH0-F1
#
_cell.length_a   1.000
_cell.length_b   1.000
_cell.length_c   1.000
_cell.angle_alpha   90.00
_cell.angle_beta   90.00
_cell.angle_gamma   90.00
#
_symmetry.space_group_name_H-M   'P 1'
#
loop_
_entity.id
_entity.type
_entity.pdbx_description
1 polymer ?
#
loop_
_entity_poly.entity_id
_entity_poly.type
_entity_poly.pdbx_seq_one_letter_code
_entity_poly.pdbx_strand_id
1 'polypeptide(L)'
;MDIPIPNALNGAPAEAEAPLVIALPKGRILKELHPVLSRAGLIPAEDYADEDSRRLRFPTNDPAVDVIRVRPFDVATFVAHGAAA
;
A
#
# COMPACT_ATOMS: atom_id res chain seq x y z
N MET A 1 -41.29 -13.62 10.06
CA MET A 1 -40.54 -12.51 9.43
C MET A 1 -40.07 -11.62 10.56
N ASP A 2 -38.78 -11.71 10.89
CA ASP A 2 -37.94 -10.62 11.42
C ASP A 2 -36.57 -11.25 11.69
N ILE A 3 -35.73 -11.30 10.66
CA ILE A 3 -34.33 -11.69 10.80
C ILE A 3 -33.61 -10.37 11.11
N PRO A 4 -32.89 -10.25 12.23
CA PRO A 4 -32.15 -9.03 12.52
C PRO A 4 -31.10 -8.79 11.44
N ILE A 5 -31.15 -7.60 10.83
CA ILE A 5 -30.14 -7.14 9.87
C ILE A 5 -28.87 -6.87 10.68
N PRO A 6 -27.73 -7.55 10.41
CA PRO A 6 -26.49 -7.24 11.09
C PRO A 6 -26.09 -5.81 10.78
N ASN A 7 -25.96 -5.00 11.83
CA ASN A 7 -25.49 -3.62 11.75
C ASN A 7 -24.02 -3.63 11.27
N ALA A 8 -23.80 -3.32 9.99
CA ALA A 8 -22.47 -3.25 9.37
C ALA A 8 -21.58 -2.11 9.93
N LEU A 9 -22.06 -1.37 10.94
CA LEU A 9 -21.33 -0.28 11.59
C LEU A 9 -20.64 -0.68 12.90
N ASN A 10 -20.70 -1.94 13.30
CA ASN A 10 -19.88 -2.44 14.42
C ASN A 10 -18.59 -3.01 13.84
N GLY A 11 -17.67 -2.11 13.46
CA GLY A 11 -16.30 -2.47 13.10
C GLY A 11 -15.74 -3.39 14.19
N ALA A 12 -15.36 -4.59 13.79
CA ALA A 12 -14.68 -5.54 14.65
C ALA A 12 -13.53 -4.82 15.38
N PRO A 13 -13.17 -5.23 16.61
CA PRO A 13 -11.95 -4.75 17.24
C PRO A 13 -10.81 -4.96 16.24
N ALA A 14 -10.14 -3.87 15.82
CA ALA A 14 -9.09 -3.85 14.82
C ALA A 14 -8.16 -5.05 15.03
N GLU A 15 -8.25 -6.03 14.14
CA GLU A 15 -7.59 -7.32 14.25
C GLU A 15 -6.10 -7.14 13.94
N ALA A 16 -5.35 -6.39 14.75
CA ALA A 16 -3.95 -6.04 14.50
C ALA A 16 -3.67 -5.89 12.99
N GLU A 17 -4.49 -5.03 12.34
CA GLU A 17 -4.63 -4.99 10.88
C GLU A 17 -3.24 -4.83 10.26
N ALA A 18 -2.82 -5.82 9.48
CA ALA A 18 -1.57 -5.72 8.75
C ALA A 18 -1.61 -4.43 7.93
N PRO A 19 -0.54 -3.63 7.92
CA PRO A 19 -0.54 -2.34 7.23
C PRO A 19 -0.90 -2.56 5.75
N LEU A 20 -1.75 -1.68 5.22
CA LEU A 20 -2.10 -1.61 3.80
C LEU A 20 -0.82 -1.52 2.98
N VAL A 21 -0.65 -2.44 2.03
CA VAL A 21 0.53 -2.46 1.17
C VAL A 21 0.19 -1.98 -0.24
N ILE A 22 0.79 -0.88 -0.67
CA ILE A 22 0.60 -0.30 -2.01
C ILE A 22 1.72 -0.75 -2.95
N ALA A 23 1.38 -1.47 -4.03
CA ALA A 23 2.34 -1.86 -5.06
C ALA A 23 2.61 -0.74 -6.08
N LEU A 24 3.85 -0.24 -6.11
CA LEU A 24 4.28 0.80 -7.03
C LEU A 24 5.26 0.26 -8.10
N PRO A 25 5.00 0.52 -9.39
CA PRO A 25 5.89 0.14 -10.47
C PRO A 25 7.15 1.02 -10.50
N LYS A 26 8.33 0.41 -10.65
CA LYS A 26 9.61 1.10 -10.87
C LYS A 26 9.64 1.93 -12.16
N GLY A 27 10.60 2.85 -12.23
CA GLY A 27 10.91 3.64 -13.42
C GLY A 27 10.12 4.93 -13.50
N ARG A 28 9.66 5.30 -14.70
CA ARG A 28 9.02 6.59 -14.98
C ARG A 28 7.75 6.82 -14.15
N ILE A 29 6.92 5.79 -13.99
CA ILE A 29 5.65 5.89 -13.25
C ILE A 29 5.90 6.24 -11.77
N LEU A 30 6.92 5.65 -11.13
CA LEU A 30 7.27 5.95 -9.74
C LEU A 30 7.55 7.44 -9.51
N LYS A 31 8.27 8.07 -10.46
CA LYS A 31 8.63 9.49 -10.41
C LYS A 31 7.38 10.38 -10.52
N GLU A 32 6.44 10.00 -11.39
CA GLU A 32 5.17 10.71 -11.57
C GLU A 32 4.18 10.48 -10.42
N LEU A 33 4.32 9.39 -9.66
CA LEU A 33 3.50 9.10 -8.49
C LEU A 33 3.91 9.86 -7.23
N HIS A 34 5.13 10.38 -7.15
CA HIS A 34 5.58 11.17 -6.01
C HIS A 34 4.62 12.33 -5.63
N PRO A 35 4.16 13.18 -6.57
CA PRO A 35 3.16 14.20 -6.26
C PRO A 35 1.77 13.64 -5.95
N VAL A 36 1.44 12.40 -6.33
CA VAL A 36 0.19 11.75 -5.94
C VAL A 36 0.24 11.32 -4.47
N LEU A 37 1.33 10.65 -4.06
CA LEU A 37 1.56 10.23 -2.68
C LEU A 37 1.62 11.44 -1.74
N SER A 38 2.32 12.49 -2.16
CA SER A 38 2.41 13.74 -1.37
C SER A 38 1.05 14.40 -1.16
N ARG A 39 0.17 14.41 -2.19
CA ARG A 39 -1.21 14.91 -2.06
C ARG A 39 -2.07 14.04 -1.15
N ALA A 40 -1.77 12.75 -1.05
CA ALA A 40 -2.39 11.84 -0.10
C ALA A 40 -1.78 11.93 1.31
N GLY A 41 -0.74 12.75 1.53
CA GLY A 41 -0.05 12.87 2.81
C GLY A 41 0.86 11.69 3.15
N LEU A 42 1.16 10.83 2.18
CA LEU A 42 2.03 9.67 2.33
C LEU A 42 3.47 10.00 1.91
N ILE A 43 4.40 9.82 2.83
CA ILE A 43 5.83 10.09 2.68
C ILE A 43 6.57 8.77 2.90
N PRO A 44 6.92 8.04 1.83
CA PRO A 44 7.72 6.82 1.94
C PRO A 44 9.15 7.12 2.40
N ALA A 45 9.84 6.10 2.89
CA ALA A 45 11.27 6.17 3.21
C ALA A 45 12.11 6.77 2.06
N GLU A 46 13.19 7.47 2.39
CA GLU A 46 14.02 8.24 1.44
C GLU A 46 14.53 7.40 0.26
N ASP A 47 14.82 6.12 0.51
CA ASP A 47 15.40 5.21 -0.47
C ASP A 47 14.34 4.54 -1.39
N TYR A 48 13.05 4.89 -1.27
CA TYR A 48 12.00 4.27 -2.09
C TYR A 48 12.18 4.52 -3.59
N ALA A 49 12.68 5.70 -3.95
CA ALA A 49 12.94 6.09 -5.34
C ALA A 49 14.36 5.76 -5.82
N ASP A 50 15.26 5.32 -4.92
CA ASP A 50 16.66 5.02 -5.23
C ASP A 50 16.78 3.69 -6.00
N GLU A 51 17.22 3.75 -7.25
CA GLU A 51 17.35 2.56 -8.12
C GLU A 51 18.39 1.57 -7.62
N ASP A 52 19.39 2.02 -6.86
CA ASP A 52 20.44 1.18 -6.27
C ASP A 52 20.01 0.51 -4.95
N SER A 53 18.94 1.00 -4.31
CA SER A 53 18.38 0.37 -3.11
C SER A 53 17.86 -1.03 -3.41
N ARG A 54 18.36 -2.02 -2.66
CA ARG A 54 17.90 -3.41 -2.72
C ARG A 54 16.63 -3.67 -1.90
N ARG A 55 16.16 -2.67 -1.16
CA ARG A 55 14.92 -2.74 -0.39
C ARG A 55 13.73 -2.82 -1.36
N LEU A 56 12.74 -3.62 -0.99
CA LEU A 56 11.50 -3.80 -1.76
C LEU A 56 10.27 -3.23 -1.06
N ARG A 57 10.28 -3.16 0.28
CA ARG A 57 9.19 -2.62 1.10
C ARG A 57 9.68 -1.41 1.87
N PHE A 58 8.92 -0.32 1.80
CA PHE A 58 9.28 0.99 2.30
C PHE A 58 8.15 1.47 3.21
N PRO A 59 8.42 1.67 4.51
CA PRO A 59 7.43 2.25 5.40
C PRO A 59 7.15 3.70 5.01
N THR A 60 5.96 4.17 5.33
CA THR A 60 5.60 5.59 5.23
C THR A 60 5.56 6.26 6.60
N ASN A 61 5.21 7.54 6.63
CA ASN A 61 4.90 8.26 7.88
C ASN A 61 3.61 7.77 8.56
N ASP A 62 2.76 7.02 7.86
CA ASP A 62 1.59 6.36 8.43
C ASP A 62 1.93 4.88 8.74
N PRO A 63 1.91 4.45 10.01
CA PRO A 63 2.23 3.07 10.38
C PRO A 63 1.22 2.04 9.83
N ALA A 64 0.06 2.48 9.34
CA ALA A 64 -0.92 1.63 8.71
C ALA A 64 -0.70 1.48 7.19
N VAL A 65 0.30 2.15 6.59
CA VAL A 65 0.53 2.13 5.14
C VAL A 65 2.00 1.93 4.80
N ASP A 66 2.26 0.87 4.04
CA ASP A 66 3.55 0.59 3.45
C ASP A 66 3.49 0.62 1.92
N VAL A 67 4.63 0.90 1.31
CA VAL A 67 4.81 0.87 -0.15
C VAL A 67 5.73 -0.27 -0.52
N ILE A 68 5.35 -1.08 -1.51
CA ILE A 68 6.28 -2.01 -2.14
C ILE A 68 6.64 -1.56 -3.54
N ARG A 69 7.88 -1.82 -3.92
CA ARG A 69 8.42 -1.45 -5.22
C ARG A 69 8.63 -2.69 -6.07
N VAL A 70 7.90 -2.77 -7.18
CA VAL A 70 7.87 -3.94 -8.06
C VAL A 70 8.15 -3.57 -9.51
N ARG A 71 8.38 -4.57 -10.36
CA ARG A 71 8.45 -4.33 -11.81
C ARG A 71 7.04 -4.04 -12.33
N PRO A 72 6.88 -3.21 -13.38
CA PRO A 72 5.57 -2.81 -13.87
C PRO A 72 4.61 -3.96 -14.19
N PHE A 73 5.12 -5.05 -14.78
CA PHE A 73 4.31 -6.22 -15.12
C PHE A 73 3.94 -7.09 -13.91
N ASP A 74 4.65 -6.96 -12.79
CA ASP A 74 4.40 -7.75 -11.58
C ASP A 74 3.32 -7.12 -10.68
N VAL A 75 2.94 -5.85 -10.89
CA VAL A 75 1.97 -5.12 -10.04
C VAL A 75 0.66 -5.89 -9.89
N ALA A 76 0.05 -6.29 -11.01
CA ALA A 76 -1.23 -7.00 -10.99
C ALA A 76 -1.14 -8.34 -10.25
N THR A 77 -0.04 -9.07 -10.44
CA THR A 77 0.22 -10.35 -9.75
C THR A 77 0.33 -10.16 -8.23
N PHE A 78 1.05 -9.13 -7.78
CA PHE A 78 1.19 -8.84 -6.36
C PHE A 78 -0.15 -8.50 -5.70
N VAL A 79 -0.98 -7.72 -6.36
CA VAL A 79 -2.32 -7.37 -5.88
C VAL A 79 -3.24 -8.60 -5.89
N ALA A 80 -3.27 -9.36 -6.98
CA ALA A 80 -4.13 -10.53 -7.13
C ALA A 80 -3.86 -11.64 -6.10
N HIS A 81 -2.61 -11.76 -5.64
CA HIS A 81 -2.19 -12.77 -4.67
C HIS A 81 -2.02 -12.22 -3.25
N GLY A 82 -2.43 -10.98 -2.98
CA GLY A 82 -2.39 -10.39 -1.63
C GLY A 82 -0.99 -10.06 -1.11
N ALA A 83 0.03 -10.01 -1.97
CA ALA A 83 1.33 -9.44 -1.61
C ALA A 83 1.28 -7.90 -1.49
N ALA A 84 0.23 -7.29 -2.03
CA ALA A 84 -0.19 -5.92 -1.83
C ALA A 84 -1.72 -5.90 -1.64
N ALA A 85 -2.17 -5.66 -0.41
CA ALA A 85 -3.58 -5.69 0.00
C ALA A 85 -3.80 -4.73 1.18
#